data_AF-A0AAD5JTS2-F1
#
_entry.id   AF-A0AAD5JTS2-F1
#
_cell.length_a   1.000
_cell.length_b   1.000
_cell.length_c   1.000
_cell.angle_alpha   90.00
_cell.angle_beta   90.00
_cell.angle_gamma   90.00
#
_symmetry.space_group_name_H-M   'P 1'
#
loop_
_entity.id
_entity.type
_entity.pdbx_description
1 polymer ?
#
loop_
_entity_poly.entity_id
_entity_poly.type
_entity_poly.pdbx_seq_one_letter_code
_entity_poly.pdbx_strand_id
1 'polypeptide(L)'
;MEEGYIWIVSKEIASLLHSLDSSVFDNMQGVLGFRINFIRSSKSFRHFKTKFRKKYQLKYPEEEEYSNPSLSGKIGYKNGKLAENSTFQIINVVGTSYREMAFWSPFFGFCETTICNKSVKELSPVYWPGGLRKVPKGWSSRIEEQPLKVGVPAKYF
;
A
#
# COMPACT_ATOMS: atom_id res chain seq x y z
N MET A 1 -10.91 1.79 27.68
CA MET A 1 -10.21 2.40 26.55
C MET A 1 -9.76 1.24 25.69
N GLU A 2 -10.32 1.09 24.49
CA GLU A 2 -9.88 0.04 23.58
C GLU A 2 -8.49 0.39 23.06
N GLU A 3 -7.56 -0.56 23.16
CA GLU A 3 -6.19 -0.43 22.70
C GLU A 3 -6.19 -0.22 21.19
N GLY A 4 -5.72 0.94 20.73
CA GLY A 4 -5.65 1.27 19.31
C GLY A 4 -4.38 0.70 18.69
N TYR A 5 -4.50 -0.35 17.89
CA TYR A 5 -3.41 -0.92 17.10
C TYR A 5 -3.28 -0.19 15.76
N ILE A 6 -2.05 0.13 15.33
CA ILE A 6 -1.76 0.69 14.00
C ILE A 6 -1.21 -0.42 13.12
N TRP A 7 -1.90 -0.66 12.01
CA TRP A 7 -1.51 -1.68 11.05
C TRP A 7 -0.91 -1.03 9.81
N ILE A 8 0.30 -1.46 9.44
CA ILE A 8 0.95 -1.06 8.18
C ILE A 8 0.97 -2.28 7.27
N VAL A 9 0.34 -2.17 6.10
CA VAL A 9 0.27 -3.28 5.14
C VAL A 9 1.25 -3.08 3.99
N SER A 10 1.84 -4.19 3.53
CA SER A 10 2.76 -4.19 2.40
C SER A 10 2.04 -3.85 1.10
N LYS A 11 2.83 -3.48 0.09
CA LYS A 11 2.39 -3.29 -1.30
C LYS A 11 1.48 -4.40 -1.80
N GLU A 12 1.82 -5.65 -1.54
CA GLU A 12 1.09 -6.81 -2.08
C GLU A 12 -0.35 -6.77 -1.56
N ILE A 13 -0.52 -6.66 -0.24
CA ILE A 13 -1.83 -6.54 0.41
C ILE A 13 -2.53 -5.25 -0.01
N ALA A 14 -1.80 -4.12 -0.02
CA ALA A 14 -2.34 -2.83 -0.43
C ALA A 14 -2.88 -2.90 -1.87
N SER A 15 -2.17 -3.55 -2.79
CA SER A 15 -2.58 -3.67 -4.19
C SER A 15 -3.83 -4.51 -4.39
N LEU A 16 -4.11 -5.44 -3.47
CA LEU A 16 -5.27 -6.33 -3.49
C LEU A 16 -6.52 -5.69 -2.87
N LEU A 17 -6.43 -4.57 -2.15
CA LEU A 17 -7.63 -3.98 -1.53
C LEU A 17 -8.75 -3.70 -2.55
N HIS A 18 -8.43 -3.43 -3.81
CA HIS A 18 -9.45 -3.26 -4.85
C HIS A 18 -10.33 -4.49 -5.11
N SER A 19 -9.84 -5.68 -4.77
CA SER A 19 -10.51 -6.96 -5.01
C SER A 19 -11.02 -7.62 -3.73
N LEU A 20 -10.86 -6.97 -2.57
CA LEU A 20 -11.38 -7.50 -1.31
C LEU A 20 -12.86 -7.12 -1.16
N ASP A 21 -13.64 -8.03 -0.57
CA ASP A 21 -15.01 -7.76 -0.19
C ASP A 21 -15.09 -6.70 0.91
N SER A 22 -16.20 -5.96 0.95
CA SER A 22 -16.46 -4.90 1.93
C SER A 22 -16.33 -5.35 3.38
N SER A 23 -16.70 -6.61 3.68
CA SER A 23 -16.62 -7.20 5.03
C SER A 23 -15.18 -7.32 5.56
N VAL A 24 -14.19 -7.40 4.67
CA VAL A 24 -12.77 -7.45 5.06
C VAL A 24 -12.29 -6.07 5.50
N PHE A 25 -12.83 -5.00 4.91
CA PHE A 25 -12.46 -3.62 5.24
C PHE A 25 -12.88 -3.19 6.64
N ASP A 26 -13.96 -3.77 7.17
CA ASP A 26 -14.43 -3.50 8.53
C ASP A 26 -13.36 -3.87 9.59
N ASN A 27 -12.57 -4.92 9.31
CA ASN A 27 -11.46 -5.35 10.17
C ASN A 27 -10.16 -4.57 9.92
N MET A 28 -10.13 -3.75 8.88
CA MET A 28 -8.94 -3.03 8.41
C MET A 28 -9.02 -1.52 8.64
N GLN A 29 -10.02 -1.04 9.39
CA GLN A 29 -10.18 0.39 9.65
C GLN A 29 -8.93 0.99 10.31
N GLY A 30 -8.41 2.09 9.73
CA GLY A 30 -7.19 2.76 10.19
C GLY A 30 -5.88 2.11 9.73
N VAL A 31 -5.94 1.08 8.87
CA VAL A 31 -4.74 0.53 8.21
C VAL A 31 -4.14 1.54 7.24
N LEU A 32 -2.83 1.74 7.35
CA LEU A 32 -2.04 2.48 6.38
C LEU A 32 -1.34 1.52 5.41
N GLY A 33 -1.54 1.74 4.12
CA GLY A 33 -0.90 0.96 3.07
C GLY A 33 -0.03 1.82 2.16
N PHE A 34 0.96 1.20 1.53
CA PHE A 34 1.72 1.81 0.45
C PHE A 34 1.62 0.96 -0.81
N ARG A 35 1.43 1.60 -1.97
CA ARG A 35 1.40 0.96 -3.28
C ARG A 35 2.51 1.53 -4.15
N ILE A 36 3.01 0.77 -5.12
CA ILE A 36 3.88 1.35 -6.15
C ILE A 36 3.01 2.19 -7.08
N ASN A 37 3.38 3.46 -7.25
CA ASN A 37 2.76 4.33 -8.24
C ASN A 37 3.47 4.14 -9.59
N PHE A 38 2.71 3.73 -10.60
CA PHE A 38 3.15 3.75 -11.99
C PHE A 38 2.57 5.00 -12.66
N ILE A 39 3.40 5.76 -13.37
CA ILE A 39 2.91 6.84 -14.24
C ILE A 39 2.15 6.20 -15.41
N ARG A 40 0.86 5.94 -15.19
CA ARG A 40 -0.01 5.20 -16.11
C ARG A 40 -0.15 5.89 -17.47
N SER A 41 0.04 7.20 -17.51
CA SER A 41 0.01 8.03 -18.73
C SER A 41 1.31 7.95 -19.55
N SER A 42 2.40 7.40 -19.01
CA SER A 42 3.67 7.35 -19.73
C SER A 42 3.60 6.43 -20.96
N LYS A 43 4.25 6.83 -22.06
CA LYS A 43 4.33 6.01 -23.29
C LYS A 43 4.91 4.62 -22.99
N SER A 44 5.95 4.55 -22.17
CA SER A 44 6.60 3.31 -21.76
C SER A 44 5.66 2.38 -21.00
N PHE A 45 4.89 2.90 -20.03
CA PHE A 45 3.92 2.09 -19.30
C PHE A 45 2.80 1.61 -20.20
N ARG A 46 2.24 2.47 -21.06
CA ARG A 46 1.18 2.06 -22.00
C ARG A 46 1.65 0.95 -22.94
N HIS A 47 2.86 1.09 -23.49
CA HIS A 47 3.46 0.08 -24.36
C HIS A 47 3.68 -1.25 -23.64
N PHE A 48 4.24 -1.19 -22.43
CA PHE A 48 4.41 -2.36 -21.57
C PHE A 48 3.07 -3.02 -21.24
N LYS A 49 2.07 -2.25 -20.81
CA LYS A 49 0.73 -2.74 -20.45
C LYS A 49 0.09 -3.48 -21.63
N THR A 50 0.17 -2.92 -22.84
CA THR A 50 -0.34 -3.58 -24.05
C THR A 50 0.37 -4.90 -24.32
N LYS A 51 1.71 -4.94 -24.26
CA LYS A 51 2.49 -6.17 -24.46
C LYS A 51 2.21 -7.22 -23.38
N PHE A 52 2.13 -6.79 -22.13
CA PHE A 52 1.86 -7.65 -20.99
C PHE A 52 0.48 -8.30 -21.11
N ARG A 53 -0.58 -7.51 -21.39
CA ARG A 53 -1.94 -8.04 -21.57
C ARG A 53 -2.01 -9.10 -22.66
N LYS A 54 -1.40 -8.82 -23.83
CA LYS A 54 -1.33 -9.80 -24.93
C LYS A 54 -0.67 -11.11 -24.48
N LYS A 55 0.47 -11.03 -23.79
CA LYS A 55 1.18 -12.22 -23.29
C LYS A 55 0.40 -12.97 -22.20
N TYR A 56 -0.31 -12.24 -21.33
CA TYR A 56 -1.10 -12.82 -20.25
C TYR A 56 -2.27 -13.63 -20.81
N GLN A 57 -3.05 -13.05 -21.73
CA GLN A 57 -4.18 -13.70 -22.40
C GLN A 57 -3.75 -14.96 -23.17
N LEU A 58 -2.57 -14.92 -23.81
CA LEU A 58 -2.02 -16.10 -24.49
C LEU A 58 -1.63 -17.22 -23.53
N LYS A 59 -1.27 -16.90 -22.30
CA LYS A 59 -0.80 -17.87 -21.29
C LYS A 59 -1.95 -18.44 -20.45
N TYR A 60 -2.99 -17.65 -20.23
CA TYR A 60 -4.18 -18.00 -19.43
C TYR A 60 -5.45 -17.73 -20.25
N PRO A 61 -5.68 -18.48 -21.34
CA PRO A 61 -6.85 -18.29 -22.22
C PRO A 61 -8.19 -18.61 -21.53
N GLU A 62 -8.17 -19.37 -20.44
CA GLU A 62 -9.34 -19.72 -19.62
C GLU A 62 -9.81 -18.61 -18.67
N GLU A 63 -8.98 -17.61 -18.38
CA GLU A 63 -9.40 -16.47 -17.57
C GLU A 63 -10.25 -15.48 -18.39
N GLU A 64 -11.33 -14.98 -17.78
CA GLU A 64 -12.23 -14.03 -18.45
C GLU A 64 -11.49 -12.81 -19.01
N GLU A 65 -11.91 -12.34 -20.19
CA GLU A 65 -11.33 -11.17 -20.87
C GLU A 65 -11.37 -9.88 -20.02
N TYR A 66 -12.28 -9.85 -19.03
CA TYR A 66 -12.43 -8.76 -18.05
C TYR A 66 -11.44 -8.83 -16.88
N SER A 67 -10.65 -9.90 -16.76
CA SER A 67 -9.51 -9.97 -15.84
C SER A 67 -8.54 -8.83 -16.19
N ASN A 68 -8.43 -7.85 -15.30
CA ASN A 68 -7.39 -6.82 -15.35
C ASN A 68 -6.23 -7.30 -14.47
N PRO A 69 -5.30 -8.12 -15.01
CA PRO A 69 -4.22 -8.70 -14.21
C PRO A 69 -3.43 -7.58 -13.54
N SER A 70 -3.23 -7.75 -12.24
CA SER A 70 -2.53 -6.75 -11.42
C SER A 70 -1.08 -6.62 -11.87
N LEU A 71 -0.66 -5.38 -12.12
CA LEU A 71 0.71 -5.05 -12.46
C LEU A 71 1.47 -4.73 -11.18
N SER A 72 2.15 -5.73 -10.64
CA SER A 72 3.05 -5.58 -9.49
C SER A 72 4.49 -5.37 -9.95
N GLY A 73 5.10 -4.25 -9.58
CA GLY A 73 6.51 -3.95 -9.84
C GLY A 73 7.42 -4.67 -8.87
N LYS A 74 8.63 -5.04 -9.30
CA LYS A 74 9.63 -5.65 -8.42
C LYS A 74 10.23 -4.56 -7.52
N ILE A 75 10.14 -4.73 -6.20
CA ILE A 75 10.91 -3.92 -5.26
C ILE A 75 12.25 -4.64 -5.09
N GLY A 76 13.31 -4.05 -5.63
CA GLY A 76 14.68 -4.52 -5.42
C GLY A 76 15.41 -3.60 -4.46
N TYR A 77 16.39 -4.13 -3.74
CA TYR A 77 17.39 -3.34 -3.02
C TYR A 77 18.75 -3.56 -3.66
N LYS A 78 19.49 -2.49 -3.93
CA LYS A 78 20.88 -2.52 -4.40
C LYS A 78 21.72 -1.71 -3.43
N ASN A 79 22.71 -2.34 -2.80
CA ASN A 79 23.60 -1.71 -1.81
C ASN A 79 22.84 -1.06 -0.64
N GLY A 80 21.81 -1.73 -0.11
CA GLY A 80 21.00 -1.22 1.01
C GLY A 80 20.06 -0.06 0.67
N LYS A 81 20.01 0.37 -0.60
CA LYS A 81 19.06 1.37 -1.10
C LYS A 81 18.05 0.70 -2.02
N LEU A 82 16.85 1.28 -2.12
CA LEU A 82 15.88 0.90 -3.15
C LEU A 82 16.56 0.96 -4.52
N ALA A 83 16.56 -0.18 -5.23
CA ALA A 83 17.22 -0.34 -6.52
C ALA A 83 16.53 0.47 -7.62
N GLU A 84 15.23 0.71 -7.47
CA GLU A 84 14.45 1.59 -8.31
C GLU A 84 13.95 2.79 -7.51
N ASN A 85 14.01 3.98 -8.11
CA ASN A 85 13.48 5.22 -7.52
C ASN A 85 11.95 5.27 -7.65
N SER A 86 11.28 4.26 -7.11
CA SER A 86 9.83 4.14 -7.19
C SER A 86 9.16 5.25 -6.39
N THR A 87 8.12 5.83 -6.96
CA THR A 87 7.18 6.66 -6.20
C THR A 87 6.15 5.73 -5.58
N PHE A 88 5.86 5.91 -4.30
CA PHE A 88 4.88 5.15 -3.57
C PHE A 88 3.62 5.98 -3.39
N GLN A 89 2.46 5.36 -3.48
CA GLN A 89 1.18 5.95 -3.13
C GLN A 89 0.76 5.45 -1.76
N ILE A 90 0.46 6.37 -0.87
CA ILE A 90 0.02 6.10 0.50
C ILE A 90 -1.50 6.12 0.50
N ILE A 91 -2.08 5.12 1.14
CA ILE A 91 -3.52 4.95 1.28
C ILE A 91 -3.87 4.74 2.75
N ASN A 92 -5.10 5.11 3.11
CA ASN A 92 -5.67 4.87 4.42
C ASN A 92 -7.01 4.16 4.29
N VAL A 93 -7.20 3.06 5.00
CA VAL A 93 -8.46 2.30 4.99
C VAL A 93 -9.48 2.94 5.93
N VAL A 94 -10.67 3.25 5.41
CA VAL A 94 -11.73 3.96 6.13
C VAL A 94 -13.10 3.41 5.73
N GLY A 95 -13.88 2.94 6.70
CA GLY A 95 -15.15 2.30 6.45
C GLY A 95 -14.96 1.05 5.58
N THR A 96 -15.76 0.94 4.52
CA THR A 96 -15.73 -0.20 3.58
C THR A 96 -14.84 0.03 2.36
N SER A 97 -13.93 1.02 2.41
CA SER A 97 -13.07 1.39 1.29
C SER A 97 -11.75 1.96 1.81
N TYR A 98 -10.95 2.51 0.91
CA TYR A 98 -9.73 3.21 1.26
C TYR A 98 -9.66 4.54 0.52
N ARG A 99 -8.95 5.49 1.12
CA ARG A 99 -8.67 6.80 0.54
C ARG A 99 -7.21 6.92 0.17
N GLU A 100 -6.94 7.60 -0.94
CA GLU A 100 -5.59 7.99 -1.32
C GLU A 100 -5.18 9.21 -0.51
N MET A 101 -3.95 9.18 0.01
CA MET A 101 -3.48 10.17 1.00
C MET A 101 -2.42 11.08 0.41
N ALA A 102 -1.38 10.48 -0.17
CA ALA A 102 -0.28 11.20 -0.80
C ALA A 102 0.60 10.25 -1.60
N PHE A 103 1.57 10.82 -2.27
CA PHE A 103 2.68 10.10 -2.87
C PHE A 103 3.96 10.38 -2.08
N TRP A 104 4.88 9.42 -2.04
CA TRP A 104 6.22 9.60 -1.49
C TRP A 104 7.26 9.15 -2.52
N SER A 105 8.30 9.93 -2.71
CA SER A 105 9.44 9.55 -3.55
C SER A 105 10.76 9.77 -2.81
N PRO A 106 11.81 8.98 -3.13
CA PRO A 106 13.12 9.15 -2.53
C PRO A 106 13.73 10.55 -2.75
N PHE A 107 13.39 11.21 -3.86
CA PHE A 107 13.97 12.51 -4.23
C PHE A 107 13.21 13.72 -3.68
N PHE A 108 11.88 13.65 -3.63
CA PHE A 108 11.03 14.81 -3.31
C PHE A 108 10.28 14.69 -1.98
N GLY A 109 10.38 13.54 -1.30
CA GLY A 109 9.59 13.26 -0.11
C GLY A 109 8.10 13.13 -0.45
N PHE A 110 7.23 13.67 0.41
CA PHE A 110 5.78 13.63 0.20
C PHE A 110 5.30 14.62 -0.87
N CYS A 111 4.35 14.18 -1.70
CA CYS A 111 3.76 14.92 -2.81
C CYS A 111 2.25 14.66 -2.88
N GLU A 112 1.45 15.64 -3.32
CA GLU A 112 0.01 15.43 -3.56
C GLU A 112 -0.29 14.74 -4.89
N THR A 113 0.58 14.91 -5.87
CA THR A 113 0.33 14.42 -7.24
C THR A 113 1.28 13.30 -7.62
N THR A 114 0.87 12.51 -8.62
CA THR A 114 1.67 11.42 -9.19
C THR A 114 2.99 11.87 -9.81
N ILE A 115 3.11 13.16 -10.13
CA ILE A 115 4.31 13.79 -10.68
C ILE A 115 4.87 14.68 -9.57
N CYS A 116 5.75 14.12 -8.75
CA CYS A 116 6.44 14.84 -7.68
C CYS A 116 7.29 15.97 -8.24
N ASN A 117 6.71 17.16 -8.39
CA ASN A 117 7.44 18.38 -8.75
C ASN A 117 7.63 19.32 -7.54
N LYS A 118 6.82 19.13 -6.50
CA LYS A 118 6.85 19.93 -5.27
C LYS A 118 6.59 19.04 -4.06
N SER A 119 7.39 19.24 -3.02
CA SER A 119 7.18 18.61 -1.73
C SER A 119 6.06 19.31 -0.98
N VAL A 120 5.24 18.56 -0.26
CA VAL A 120 4.19 19.09 0.61
C VAL A 120 4.60 18.88 2.05
N LYS A 121 4.37 19.89 2.89
CA LYS A 121 4.66 19.82 4.33
C LYS A 121 3.54 19.16 5.13
N GLU A 122 2.31 19.25 4.66
CA GLU A 122 1.14 18.69 5.32
C GLU A 122 0.43 17.70 4.41
N LEU A 123 0.08 16.56 4.99
CA LEU A 123 -0.67 15.51 4.31
C LEU A 123 -2.15 15.66 4.63
N SER A 124 -2.99 15.15 3.74
CA SER A 124 -4.40 14.95 4.04
C SER A 124 -4.57 14.18 5.37
N PRO A 125 -5.54 14.55 6.24
CA PRO A 125 -5.66 14.00 7.58
C PRO A 125 -5.81 12.48 7.56
N VAL A 126 -5.04 11.74 8.38
CA VAL A 126 -5.23 10.30 8.55
C VAL A 126 -6.46 10.05 9.42
N TYR A 127 -7.30 9.10 9.03
CA TYR A 127 -8.37 8.59 9.87
C TYR A 127 -7.89 7.34 10.57
N TRP A 128 -7.90 7.38 11.89
CA TRP A 128 -7.57 6.29 12.77
C TRP A 128 -8.80 5.42 13.04
N PRO A 129 -8.64 4.23 13.66
CA PRO A 129 -9.76 3.40 14.05
C PRO A 129 -10.84 4.21 14.80
N GLY A 130 -12.11 3.94 14.49
CA GLY A 130 -13.24 4.73 15.02
C GLY A 130 -13.45 6.10 14.36
N GLY A 131 -12.80 6.37 13.21
CA GLY A 131 -12.99 7.61 12.45
C GLY A 131 -12.29 8.83 13.06
N LEU A 132 -11.39 8.62 14.02
CA LEU A 132 -10.68 9.70 14.70
C LEU A 132 -9.71 10.39 13.74
N ARG A 133 -9.73 11.72 13.72
CA ARG A 133 -8.76 12.55 12.96
C ARG A 133 -7.52 12.92 13.77
N LYS A 134 -7.66 12.92 15.09
CA LYS A 134 -6.55 13.19 16.00
C LYS A 134 -5.74 11.91 16.13
N VAL A 135 -4.41 12.04 16.00
CA VAL A 135 -3.48 10.94 16.26
C VAL A 135 -3.80 10.37 17.65
N PRO A 136 -4.15 9.08 17.76
CA PRO A 136 -4.37 8.44 19.04
C PRO A 136 -3.13 8.67 19.90
N LYS A 137 -3.31 8.88 21.20
CA LYS A 137 -2.17 8.83 22.11
C LYS A 137 -1.64 7.40 22.02
N GLY A 138 -0.57 7.19 21.26
CA GLY A 138 0.11 5.90 21.15
C GLY A 138 0.59 5.44 22.53
N TRP A 139 1.03 4.19 22.61
CA TRP A 139 1.61 3.52 23.79
C TRP A 139 1.79 4.44 25.03
N SER A 140 0.75 4.51 25.88
CA SER A 140 0.91 5.11 27.20
C SER A 140 1.72 4.12 28.04
N SER A 141 2.80 4.60 28.68
CA SER A 141 3.83 3.83 29.41
C SER A 141 3.35 3.03 30.64
N ARG A 142 2.23 2.31 30.57
CA ARG A 142 1.76 1.37 31.60
C ARG A 142 0.94 0.25 30.97
N ILE A 143 1.62 -0.71 30.37
CA ILE A 143 1.14 -2.09 30.35
C ILE A 143 2.34 -2.89 30.87
N GLU A 144 2.10 -3.68 31.91
CA GLU A 144 3.08 -4.58 32.50
C GLU A 144 3.90 -5.26 31.39
N GLU A 145 5.22 -5.28 31.55
CA GLU A 145 6.25 -5.66 30.57
C GLU A 145 6.04 -7.05 29.96
N GLN A 146 5.04 -7.22 29.09
CA GLN A 146 4.87 -8.44 28.32
C GLN A 146 5.81 -8.36 27.11
N PRO A 147 6.84 -9.22 27.05
CA PRO A 147 7.81 -9.17 25.97
C PRO A 147 7.13 -9.50 24.64
N LEU A 148 7.55 -8.79 23.59
CA LEU A 148 7.11 -9.02 22.21
C LEU A 148 7.34 -10.50 21.83
N LYS A 149 6.27 -11.23 21.52
CA LYS A 149 6.33 -12.61 21.03
C LYS A 149 6.29 -12.62 19.50
N VAL A 150 7.39 -13.03 18.87
CA VAL A 150 7.49 -13.16 17.40
C VAL A 150 7.45 -14.64 17.03
N GLY A 151 6.44 -15.04 16.26
CA GLY A 151 6.36 -16.39 15.69
C GLY A 151 7.13 -16.47 14.38
N VAL A 152 8.16 -17.32 14.32
CA VAL A 152 8.91 -17.62 13.10
C VAL A 152 8.49 -19.01 12.61
N PRO A 153 8.14 -19.19 11.32
CA PRO A 153 7.81 -20.52 10.79
C PRO A 153 9.03 -21.44 10.90
N ALA A 154 8.87 -22.58 11.57
CA ALA A 154 9.87 -23.63 11.56
C ALA A 154 9.98 -24.17 10.13
N LYS A 155 11.18 -24.15 9.55
CA LYS A 155 11.43 -24.77 8.24
C LYS A 155 11.19 -26.28 8.37
N TYR A 156 10.38 -26.81 7.48
CA TYR A 156 10.31 -28.24 7.20
C TYR A 156 11.67 -28.69 6.64
N PHE A 157 12.35 -29.59 7.34
CA PHE A 157 13.40 -30.44 6.80
C PHE A 157 12.78 -31.78 6.42
#